data_AF-A0AAD8SBE8-F1
#
_entry.id   AF-A0AAD8SBE8-F1
#
_cell.length_a   1.000
_cell.length_b   1.000
_cell.length_c   1.000
_cell.angle_alpha   90.00
_cell.angle_beta   90.00
_cell.angle_gamma   90.00
#
_symmetry.space_group_name_H-M   'P 1'
#
loop_
_entity.id
_entity.type
_entity.pdbx_description
1 polymer ?
#
loop_
_entity_poly.entity_id
_entity_poly.type
_entity_poly.pdbx_seq_one_letter_code
_entity_poly.pdbx_strand_id
1 'polypeptide(L)'
;MLAKDRKSLRLQRAKKDATISRLREKIRTLEVTVRTQQDQIQEMEEDGEDIQGGDDFLSDDNDFEDDEFTDEEDYAFWSPRRMGSFPLMWMKMMSSSCTSFTYVGMAPPNRNQDAMLQLLQTLLADREDERAERQANIAALQQIANQGHGNHDHPRSKLKNFQNTNPPVFSKTEEPLDADDWLQTMENNLEVAGVEENEKVMFATHYLAGPARAWWTSARALNAGQMMTWADFKLKFSKYHVPPGLIKKMRDEFRELKQGRMSVVEYRDRFLTLSRYAR
;
A
#
# COMPACT_ATOMS: atom_id res chain seq x y z
N MET A 1 -48.66 -0.84 12.89
CA MET A 1 -47.27 -0.59 12.42
C MET A 1 -46.28 -1.63 12.95
N LEU A 2 -46.32 -1.96 14.25
CA LEU A 2 -45.37 -2.86 14.96
C LEU A 2 -45.23 -4.31 14.43
N ALA A 3 -46.23 -4.88 13.75
CA ALA A 3 -46.19 -6.26 13.29
C ALA A 3 -45.31 -6.48 12.03
N LYS A 4 -45.17 -5.45 11.18
CA LYS A 4 -44.37 -5.53 9.95
C LYS A 4 -42.87 -5.55 10.28
N ASP A 5 -42.45 -4.75 11.25
CA ASP A 5 -41.05 -4.67 11.68
C ASP A 5 -40.57 -5.95 12.36
N ARG A 6 -41.44 -6.63 13.12
CA ARG A 6 -41.14 -7.94 13.73
C ARG A 6 -40.90 -9.02 12.67
N LYS A 7 -41.65 -9.03 11.57
CA LYS A 7 -41.44 -9.98 10.47
C LYS A 7 -40.14 -9.69 9.72
N SER A 8 -39.86 -8.42 9.45
CA SER A 8 -38.61 -7.98 8.81
C SER A 8 -37.38 -8.39 9.65
N LEU A 9 -37.43 -8.17 10.96
CA LEU A 9 -36.35 -8.53 11.87
C LEU A 9 -36.11 -10.05 11.95
N ARG A 10 -37.18 -10.86 11.96
CA ARG A 10 -37.07 -12.33 11.90
C ARG A 10 -36.41 -12.80 10.61
N LEU A 11 -36.76 -12.20 9.48
CA LEU A 11 -36.16 -12.55 8.19
C LEU A 11 -34.68 -12.17 8.12
N GLN A 12 -34.30 -11.02 8.67
CA GLN A 12 -32.88 -10.63 8.75
C GLN A 12 -32.08 -11.58 9.65
N ARG A 13 -32.63 -11.98 10.79
CA ARG A 13 -31.99 -12.97 11.69
C ARG A 13 -31.83 -14.31 11.00
N ALA A 14 -32.89 -14.84 10.37
CA ALA A 14 -32.82 -16.08 9.61
C ALA A 14 -31.77 -16.04 8.47
N LYS A 15 -31.64 -14.91 7.77
CA LYS A 15 -30.59 -14.72 6.75
C LYS A 15 -29.18 -14.71 7.36
N LYS A 16 -29.00 -14.06 8.50
CA LYS A 16 -27.74 -14.08 9.26
C LYS A 16 -27.41 -15.50 9.70
N ASP A 17 -28.37 -16.22 10.27
CA ASP A 17 -28.20 -17.59 10.75
C ASP A 17 -27.87 -18.56 9.61
N ALA A 18 -28.54 -18.44 8.45
CA ALA A 18 -28.21 -19.24 7.27
C ALA A 18 -26.77 -18.98 6.76
N THR A 19 -26.33 -17.72 6.83
CA THR A 19 -24.96 -17.35 6.46
C THR A 19 -23.95 -17.90 7.45
N ILE A 20 -24.24 -17.81 8.76
CA ILE A 20 -23.42 -18.37 9.83
C ILE A 20 -23.28 -19.89 9.65
N SER A 21 -24.38 -20.60 9.38
CA SER A 21 -24.36 -22.04 9.14
C SER A 21 -23.50 -22.41 7.94
N ARG A 22 -23.61 -21.66 6.83
CA ARG A 22 -22.78 -21.88 5.64
C ARG A 22 -21.30 -21.64 5.90
N LEU A 23 -20.97 -20.64 6.72
CA LEU A 23 -19.58 -20.35 7.10
C LEU A 23 -19.03 -21.44 8.02
N ARG A 24 -19.81 -21.92 8.99
CA ARG A 24 -19.43 -23.03 9.87
C ARG A 24 -19.16 -24.30 9.09
N GLU A 25 -19.97 -24.60 8.07
CA GLU A 25 -19.74 -25.74 7.19
C GLU A 25 -18.40 -25.63 6.47
N LYS A 26 -18.13 -24.47 5.86
CA LYS A 26 -16.85 -24.22 5.17
C LYS A 26 -15.65 -24.32 6.11
N ILE A 27 -15.78 -23.85 7.35
CA ILE A 27 -14.73 -23.98 8.37
C ILE A 27 -14.46 -25.46 8.63
N ARG A 28 -15.50 -26.27 8.88
CA ARG A 28 -15.34 -27.71 9.09
C ARG A 28 -14.69 -28.41 7.90
N THR A 29 -15.10 -28.07 6.67
CA THR A 29 -14.46 -28.62 5.47
C THR A 29 -12.98 -28.24 5.39
N LEU A 30 -12.65 -26.97 5.64
CA LEU A 30 -11.27 -26.49 5.60
C LEU A 30 -10.40 -27.16 6.67
N GLU A 31 -10.92 -27.31 7.89
CA GLU A 31 -10.24 -28.00 8.99
C GLU A 31 -9.89 -29.45 8.62
N VAL A 32 -10.81 -30.17 7.97
CA VAL A 32 -10.52 -31.53 7.47
C VAL A 32 -9.42 -31.50 6.42
N THR A 33 -9.48 -30.59 5.43
CA THR A 33 -8.44 -30.53 4.38
C THR A 33 -7.06 -30.17 4.93
N VAL A 34 -6.98 -29.28 5.92
CA VAL A 34 -5.71 -28.92 6.55
C VAL A 34 -5.12 -30.11 7.30
N ARG A 35 -5.94 -30.86 8.05
CA ARG A 35 -5.46 -32.08 8.72
C ARG A 35 -4.94 -33.11 7.73
N THR A 36 -5.67 -33.35 6.64
CA THR A 36 -5.21 -34.28 5.59
C THR A 36 -3.88 -33.84 4.97
N GLN A 37 -3.69 -32.54 4.73
CA GLN A 37 -2.42 -32.02 4.23
C GLN A 37 -1.29 -32.17 5.26
N GLN A 38 -1.58 -31.96 6.53
CA GLN A 38 -0.63 -32.16 7.63
C GLN A 38 -0.18 -33.63 7.71
N ASP A 39 -1.13 -34.55 7.64
CA ASP A 39 -0.87 -36.00 7.67
C ASP A 39 -0.01 -36.42 6.46
N GLN A 40 -0.28 -35.87 5.27
CA GLN A 40 0.52 -36.12 4.06
C GLN A 40 1.96 -35.59 4.18
N ILE A 41 2.17 -34.47 4.86
CA ILE A 41 3.52 -33.93 5.10
C ILE A 41 4.29 -34.84 6.07
N GLN A 42 3.61 -35.32 7.11
CA GLN A 42 4.23 -36.19 8.12
C GLN A 42 4.58 -37.58 7.55
N GLU A 43 3.75 -38.13 6.67
CA GLU A 43 4.05 -39.40 5.96
C GLU A 43 5.26 -39.25 5.02
N MET A 44 5.43 -38.08 4.37
CA MET A 44 6.63 -37.81 3.56
C MET A 44 7.92 -37.59 4.38
N GLU A 45 7.82 -37.22 5.67
CA GLU A 45 8.98 -37.10 6.57
C GLU A 45 9.48 -38.45 7.08
N GLU A 46 8.61 -39.46 7.21
CA GLU A 46 8.98 -40.82 7.65
C GLU A 46 9.70 -41.64 6.56
N ASP A 47 9.58 -41.25 5.29
CA ASP A 47 10.22 -41.91 4.13
C ASP A 47 11.58 -41.30 3.73
N GLY A 48 12.09 -40.34 4.52
CA GLY A 48 13.39 -39.69 4.28
C GLY A 48 14.57 -40.62 4.55
N GLU A 49 15.29 -41.03 3.51
CA GLU A 49 16.55 -41.77 3.61
C GLU A 49 17.58 -41.05 4.51
N ASP A 50 18.12 -41.78 5.48
CA ASP A 50 19.26 -41.39 6.32
C ASP A 50 20.47 -41.05 5.43
N ILE A 51 20.75 -39.75 5.24
CA ILE A 51 22.06 -39.33 4.75
C ILE A 51 22.99 -39.26 5.97
N GLN A 52 23.66 -40.39 6.26
CA GLN A 52 24.84 -40.40 7.13
C GLN A 52 25.92 -39.51 6.50
N GLY A 53 25.96 -38.25 6.93
CA GLY A 53 27.07 -37.34 6.65
C GLY A 53 28.29 -37.76 7.45
N GLY A 54 29.36 -38.10 6.73
CA GLY A 54 30.66 -38.45 7.28
C GLY A 54 31.23 -37.33 8.16
N ASP A 55 31.68 -37.77 9.31
CA ASP A 55 32.51 -37.15 10.31
C ASP A 55 33.90 -36.84 9.75
N ASP A 56 34.10 -35.65 9.19
CA ASP A 56 35.44 -35.06 9.01
C ASP A 56 35.34 -33.56 8.66
N PHE A 57 35.08 -32.72 9.67
CA PHE A 57 35.77 -31.42 9.81
C PHE A 57 35.51 -30.80 11.18
N LEU A 58 36.40 -31.06 12.14
CA LEU A 58 36.59 -30.19 13.30
C LEU A 58 37.86 -29.37 13.09
N SER A 59 37.70 -28.05 13.17
CA SER A 59 38.62 -27.11 13.84
C SER A 59 37.76 -25.87 14.12
N ASP A 60 37.24 -25.72 15.34
CA ASP A 60 37.90 -25.04 16.47
C ASP A 60 38.62 -23.76 16.01
N ASP A 61 37.96 -22.60 16.19
CA ASP A 61 38.40 -21.61 17.16
C ASP A 61 37.60 -20.29 17.04
N ASN A 62 37.28 -19.74 18.22
CA ASN A 62 37.00 -18.35 18.57
C ASN A 62 35.53 -17.88 18.66
N ASP A 63 35.03 -17.96 19.89
CA ASP A 63 34.69 -16.81 20.72
C ASP A 63 33.86 -15.69 20.07
N PHE A 64 32.56 -15.69 20.35
CA PHE A 64 31.89 -14.43 20.63
C PHE A 64 30.87 -14.63 21.75
N GLU A 65 31.10 -13.86 22.82
CA GLU A 65 30.38 -13.85 24.07
C GLU A 65 28.90 -13.51 23.90
N ASP A 66 28.12 -14.04 24.84
CA ASP A 66 26.71 -13.78 25.07
C ASP A 66 26.41 -12.27 25.14
N ASP A 67 25.47 -11.81 24.31
CA ASP A 67 24.58 -10.71 24.69
C ASP A 67 23.14 -11.23 24.70
N GLU A 68 22.71 -11.49 25.92
CA GLU A 68 21.35 -11.67 26.36
C GLU A 68 20.52 -10.44 25.97
N PHE A 69 19.62 -10.59 25.00
CA PHE A 69 18.47 -9.69 24.84
C PHE A 69 17.20 -10.51 24.80
N THR A 70 16.64 -10.74 25.99
CA THR A 70 15.21 -10.97 26.15
C THR A 70 14.48 -9.68 25.78
N ASP A 71 13.61 -9.76 24.78
CA ASP A 71 12.24 -9.25 24.85
C ASP A 71 11.44 -9.83 23.69
N GLU A 72 10.80 -10.94 24.05
CA GLU A 72 9.54 -11.41 23.53
C GLU A 72 8.51 -10.27 23.59
N GLU A 73 7.95 -9.84 22.44
CA GLU A 73 6.51 -9.60 22.22
C GLU A 73 6.23 -8.79 20.93
N ASP A 74 5.15 -9.21 20.25
CA ASP A 74 4.39 -8.51 19.21
C ASP A 74 4.88 -8.46 17.75
N TYR A 75 5.01 -9.64 17.14
CA TYR A 75 4.75 -9.83 15.70
C TYR A 75 3.70 -10.93 15.44
N ALA A 76 2.51 -10.78 16.02
CA ALA A 76 1.35 -11.57 15.62
C ALA A 76 0.04 -10.80 15.77
N PHE A 77 -0.15 -9.74 14.99
CA PHE A 77 -1.51 -9.22 14.78
C PHE A 77 -1.73 -8.91 13.29
N TRP A 78 -2.47 -9.83 12.66
CA TRP A 78 -3.05 -9.85 11.29
C TRP A 78 -2.27 -10.58 10.18
N SER A 79 -2.38 -11.91 10.19
CA SER A 79 -2.42 -12.71 8.96
C SER A 79 -3.81 -12.65 8.27
N PRO A 80 -3.90 -12.88 6.94
CA PRO A 80 -4.91 -12.26 6.09
C PRO A 80 -6.13 -13.14 5.83
N ARG A 81 -7.28 -12.85 6.48
CA ARG A 81 -8.62 -13.28 6.00
C ARG A 81 -9.71 -12.26 6.33
N ARG A 82 -9.75 -11.18 5.55
CA ARG A 82 -11.00 -10.55 5.12
C ARG A 82 -10.73 -9.69 3.88
N MET A 83 -10.68 -10.32 2.71
CA MET A 83 -11.10 -9.63 1.48
C MET A 83 -12.59 -9.35 1.63
N GLY A 84 -12.90 -8.21 2.25
CA GLY A 84 -14.17 -7.55 2.03
C GLY A 84 -14.12 -7.00 0.61
N SER A 85 -14.99 -7.52 -0.24
CA SER A 85 -15.29 -7.03 -1.58
C SER A 85 -15.01 -5.54 -1.74
N PHE A 86 -14.10 -5.20 -2.66
CA PHE A 86 -13.96 -3.86 -3.20
C PHE A 86 -15.37 -3.33 -3.54
N PRO A 87 -15.78 -2.18 -2.99
CA PRO A 87 -17.08 -1.64 -3.35
C PRO A 87 -16.99 -1.11 -4.78
N LEU A 88 -17.90 -1.63 -5.61
CA LEU A 88 -18.36 -1.14 -6.91
C LEU A 88 -18.90 0.32 -6.86
N MET A 89 -18.36 1.15 -5.97
CA MET A 89 -18.78 2.52 -5.70
C MET A 89 -18.18 3.51 -6.72
N TRP A 90 -17.10 3.11 -7.39
CA TRP A 90 -16.54 3.87 -8.52
C TRP A 90 -17.43 3.88 -9.78
N MET A 91 -18.39 2.96 -9.90
CA MET A 91 -19.27 2.88 -11.07
C MET A 91 -20.65 3.54 -10.86
N LYS A 92 -20.89 4.11 -9.67
CA LYS A 92 -22.17 4.77 -9.32
C LYS A 92 -22.05 6.26 -9.00
N MET A 93 -20.83 6.82 -9.02
CA MET A 93 -20.57 8.27 -8.89
C MET A 93 -20.31 8.99 -10.22
N MET A 94 -20.57 8.34 -11.37
CA MET A 94 -20.54 8.98 -12.70
C MET A 94 -21.93 9.10 -13.36
N SER A 95 -23.01 9.03 -12.59
CA SER A 95 -24.34 9.27 -13.14
C SER A 95 -25.26 9.83 -12.08
N SER A 96 -25.45 11.17 -12.07
CA SER A 96 -26.67 11.82 -11.61
C SER A 96 -26.68 13.32 -11.92
N SER A 97 -27.38 13.68 -13.00
CA SER A 97 -28.25 14.86 -13.15
C SER A 97 -28.74 14.88 -14.61
N CYS A 98 -30.00 15.13 -14.98
CA CYS A 98 -31.15 15.73 -14.32
C CYS A 98 -32.45 15.20 -14.97
N THR A 99 -33.54 15.57 -14.34
CA THR A 99 -34.97 15.36 -14.59
C THR A 99 -35.45 15.61 -16.03
N SER A 100 -36.51 14.89 -16.39
CA SER A 100 -37.32 14.91 -17.62
C SER A 100 -37.47 16.26 -18.35
N PHE A 101 -37.28 16.25 -19.68
CA PHE A 101 -37.81 17.27 -20.59
C PHE A 101 -38.18 16.64 -21.94
N THR A 102 -39.30 17.09 -22.50
CA THR A 102 -40.01 16.54 -23.67
C THR A 102 -39.25 16.70 -25.00
N TYR A 103 -39.47 15.73 -25.88
CA TYR A 103 -38.96 15.63 -27.26
C TYR A 103 -39.51 16.74 -28.17
N VAL A 104 -38.63 17.58 -28.72
CA VAL A 104 -38.80 18.26 -30.01
C VAL A 104 -37.45 18.24 -30.73
N GLY A 105 -37.43 17.74 -31.96
CA GLY A 105 -36.22 17.34 -32.68
C GLY A 105 -35.31 18.48 -33.15
N MET A 106 -34.05 18.12 -33.37
CA MET A 106 -33.08 18.78 -34.24
C MET A 106 -31.92 17.80 -34.52
N ALA A 107 -31.35 17.88 -35.72
CA ALA A 107 -30.37 16.95 -36.30
C ALA A 107 -29.16 16.64 -35.38
N PRO A 108 -28.58 15.42 -35.44
CA PRO A 108 -27.51 15.03 -34.53
C PRO A 108 -26.21 15.81 -34.83
N PRO A 109 -25.61 16.51 -33.84
CA PRO A 109 -24.25 17.00 -33.96
C PRO A 109 -23.26 15.83 -33.88
N ASN A 110 -22.08 16.03 -34.46
CA ASN A 110 -21.01 15.04 -34.58
C ASN A 110 -20.51 14.60 -33.19
N ARG A 111 -21.13 13.54 -32.68
CA ARG A 111 -20.95 12.94 -31.34
C ARG A 111 -19.49 12.66 -30.95
N ASN A 112 -18.60 12.53 -31.93
CA ASN A 112 -17.19 12.21 -31.71
C ASN A 112 -16.31 13.46 -31.44
N GLN A 113 -16.68 14.62 -31.97
CA GLN A 113 -15.93 15.87 -31.72
C GLN A 113 -16.28 16.47 -30.36
N ASP A 114 -17.56 16.42 -29.98
CA ASP A 114 -18.02 16.90 -28.66
C ASP A 114 -17.49 16.04 -27.51
N ALA A 115 -17.40 14.72 -27.70
CA ALA A 115 -16.81 13.82 -26.71
C ALA A 115 -15.32 14.11 -26.49
N MET A 116 -14.57 14.44 -27.55
CA MET A 116 -13.16 14.77 -27.44
C MET A 116 -12.94 16.13 -26.78
N LEU A 117 -13.79 17.12 -27.07
CA LEU A 117 -13.77 18.42 -26.41
C LEU A 117 -14.17 18.32 -24.94
N GLN A 118 -15.17 17.49 -24.60
CA GLN A 118 -15.52 17.21 -23.20
C GLN A 118 -14.39 16.50 -22.45
N LEU A 119 -13.72 15.52 -23.08
CA LEU A 119 -12.55 14.88 -22.48
C LEU A 119 -11.40 15.87 -22.28
N LEU A 120 -11.15 16.76 -23.24
CA LEU A 120 -10.13 17.79 -23.10
C LEU A 120 -10.50 18.80 -21.99
N GLN A 121 -11.75 19.25 -21.91
CA GLN A 121 -12.23 20.10 -20.82
C GLN A 121 -12.13 19.42 -19.46
N THR A 122 -12.46 18.13 -19.39
CA THR A 122 -12.36 17.35 -18.15
C THR A 122 -10.90 17.19 -17.73
N LEU A 123 -9.99 16.88 -18.66
CA LEU A 123 -8.56 16.78 -18.38
C LEU A 123 -7.94 18.13 -17.99
N LEU A 124 -8.43 19.23 -18.54
CA LEU A 124 -7.98 20.57 -18.18
C LEU A 124 -8.51 20.97 -16.79
N ALA A 125 -9.77 20.69 -16.48
CA ALA A 125 -10.35 20.91 -15.16
C ALA A 125 -9.64 20.08 -14.08
N ASP A 126 -9.35 18.79 -14.36
CA ASP A 126 -8.59 17.93 -13.45
C ASP A 126 -7.18 18.47 -13.20
N ARG A 127 -6.50 18.97 -14.25
CA ARG A 127 -5.21 19.65 -14.10
C ARG A 127 -5.28 20.99 -13.36
N GLU A 128 -6.37 21.73 -13.50
CA GLU A 128 -6.60 22.98 -12.78
C GLU A 128 -6.88 22.70 -11.30
N ASP A 129 -7.65 21.67 -10.97
CA ASP A 129 -7.87 21.19 -9.61
C ASP A 129 -6.57 20.67 -8.98
N GLU A 130 -5.78 19.90 -9.72
CA GLU A 130 -4.45 19.44 -9.30
C GLU A 130 -3.53 20.62 -8.96
N ARG A 131 -3.55 21.67 -9.79
CA ARG A 131 -2.78 22.92 -9.60
C ARG A 131 -3.33 23.72 -8.44
N ALA A 132 -4.65 23.86 -8.30
CA ALA A 132 -5.29 24.62 -7.24
C ALA A 132 -5.05 23.97 -5.87
N GLU A 133 -5.16 22.65 -5.75
CA GLU A 133 -4.83 21.93 -4.51
C GLU A 133 -3.31 22.01 -4.23
N ARG A 134 -2.45 21.94 -5.26
CA ARG A 134 -1.01 22.15 -5.08
C ARG A 134 -0.72 23.57 -4.59
N GLN A 135 -1.41 24.58 -5.14
CA GLN A 135 -1.29 25.97 -4.73
C GLN A 135 -1.83 26.17 -3.29
N ALA A 136 -2.94 25.52 -2.93
CA ALA A 136 -3.55 25.58 -1.61
C ALA A 136 -2.66 24.90 -0.55
N ASN A 137 -2.04 23.78 -0.87
CA ASN A 137 -1.07 23.12 0.00
C ASN A 137 0.19 23.97 0.18
N ILE A 138 0.70 24.59 -0.89
CA ILE A 138 1.81 25.54 -0.81
C ILE A 138 1.41 26.76 0.03
N ALA A 139 0.20 27.30 -0.15
CA ALA A 139 -0.31 28.42 0.61
C ALA A 139 -0.52 28.06 2.09
N ALA A 140 -0.97 26.84 2.40
CA ALA A 140 -1.10 26.34 3.78
C ALA A 140 0.28 26.22 4.44
N LEU A 141 1.26 25.64 3.73
CA LEU A 141 2.66 25.60 4.16
C LEU A 141 3.25 27.01 4.37
N GLN A 142 2.86 27.98 3.53
CA GLN A 142 3.28 29.38 3.64
C GLN A 142 2.53 30.15 4.75
N GLN A 143 1.28 29.83 5.04
CA GLN A 143 0.50 30.43 6.13
C GLN A 143 1.03 29.98 7.49
N ILE A 144 1.37 28.70 7.63
CA ILE A 144 2.13 28.19 8.78
C ILE A 144 3.47 28.95 8.92
N ALA A 145 4.07 29.39 7.80
CA ALA A 145 5.32 30.16 7.79
C ALA A 145 5.18 31.65 8.17
N ASN A 146 3.99 32.28 8.10
CA ASN A 146 3.80 33.72 8.34
C ASN A 146 3.35 34.08 9.77
N GLN A 147 3.05 33.10 10.64
CA GLN A 147 2.56 33.34 12.00
C GLN A 147 3.64 33.50 13.08
N GLY A 148 4.92 33.68 12.75
CA GLY A 148 5.91 33.95 13.81
C GLY A 148 7.22 34.62 13.34
N HIS A 149 7.57 35.67 14.06
CA HIS A 149 8.88 36.30 14.04
C HIS A 149 9.78 35.61 15.08
N GLY A 150 10.96 35.14 14.67
CA GLY A 150 12.09 34.88 15.56
C GLY A 150 12.49 33.42 15.76
N ASN A 151 13.76 33.15 15.41
CA ASN A 151 14.63 32.06 15.84
C ASN A 151 14.40 30.63 15.31
N HIS A 152 15.45 29.82 15.43
CA HIS A 152 15.90 28.75 14.54
C HIS A 152 14.98 27.51 14.32
N ASP A 153 13.79 27.45 14.93
CA ASP A 153 12.90 26.27 14.94
C ASP A 153 11.57 26.49 14.18
N HIS A 154 11.59 27.38 13.18
CA HIS A 154 10.38 27.71 12.43
C HIS A 154 10.02 26.61 11.40
N PRO A 155 8.73 26.28 11.18
CA PRO A 155 8.27 25.41 10.08
C PRO A 155 8.77 25.84 8.69
N ARG A 156 9.06 27.14 8.54
CA ARG A 156 9.67 27.76 7.36
C ARG A 156 11.13 27.34 7.16
N SER A 157 11.88 27.15 8.25
CA SER A 157 13.23 26.59 8.24
C SER A 157 13.16 25.11 7.83
N LYS A 158 12.24 24.34 8.43
CA LYS A 158 12.03 22.91 8.12
C LYS A 158 11.66 22.66 6.65
N LEU A 159 10.69 23.41 6.08
CA LEU A 159 10.33 23.28 4.66
C LEU A 159 11.47 23.66 3.72
N LYS A 160 12.20 24.73 4.02
CA LYS A 160 13.35 25.14 3.21
C LYS A 160 14.48 24.12 3.31
N ASN A 161 14.76 23.59 4.50
CA ASN A 161 15.74 22.54 4.73
C ASN A 161 15.35 21.26 3.98
N PHE A 162 14.08 20.90 4.01
CA PHE A 162 13.54 19.78 3.25
C PHE A 162 13.61 19.98 1.74
N GLN A 163 13.31 21.17 1.23
CA GLN A 163 13.48 21.44 -0.21
C GLN A 163 14.96 21.38 -0.62
N ASN A 164 15.88 21.74 0.28
CA ASN A 164 17.32 21.65 0.03
C ASN A 164 17.84 20.20 -0.01
N THR A 165 17.12 19.22 0.53
CA THR A 165 17.48 17.79 0.37
C THR A 165 17.08 17.22 -1.00
N ASN A 166 16.49 18.05 -1.86
CA ASN A 166 16.02 17.68 -3.20
C ASN A 166 15.15 16.40 -3.22
N PRO A 167 14.03 16.38 -2.46
CA PRO A 167 13.18 15.21 -2.33
C PRO A 167 12.63 14.74 -3.69
N PRO A 168 12.69 13.43 -3.97
CA PRO A 168 12.22 12.87 -5.23
C PRO A 168 10.70 12.91 -5.34
N VAL A 169 10.19 13.11 -6.56
CA VAL A 169 8.75 13.04 -6.86
C VAL A 169 8.39 11.63 -7.30
N PHE A 170 7.35 11.05 -6.72
CA PHE A 170 6.87 9.71 -7.06
C PHE A 170 5.52 9.75 -7.76
N SER A 171 5.41 9.05 -8.89
CA SER A 171 4.21 9.05 -9.74
C SER A 171 3.58 7.67 -9.87
N LYS A 172 4.41 6.67 -10.19
CA LYS A 172 4.04 5.26 -10.36
C LYS A 172 5.25 4.38 -10.10
N THR A 173 4.99 3.12 -9.79
CA THR A 173 6.00 2.07 -9.71
C THR A 173 6.26 1.53 -11.12
N GLU A 174 7.46 1.67 -11.67
CA GLU A 174 7.86 0.98 -12.91
C GLU A 174 8.60 -0.31 -12.56
N GLU A 175 9.52 -0.22 -11.60
CA GLU A 175 10.22 -1.32 -10.98
C GLU A 175 9.75 -1.54 -9.54
N PRO A 176 9.73 -2.79 -9.04
CA PRO A 176 9.27 -3.13 -7.69
C PRO A 176 9.86 -2.29 -6.57
N LEU A 177 11.11 -1.86 -6.76
CA LEU A 177 11.93 -1.15 -5.78
C LEU A 177 11.69 0.35 -5.79
N ASP A 178 11.16 0.93 -6.88
CA ASP A 178 11.01 2.38 -7.00
C ASP A 178 10.19 2.95 -5.85
N ALA A 179 9.16 2.21 -5.43
CA ALA A 179 8.30 2.61 -4.34
C ALA A 179 9.02 2.54 -2.99
N ASP A 180 9.73 1.44 -2.72
CA ASP A 180 10.47 1.26 -1.46
C ASP A 180 11.66 2.24 -1.36
N ASP A 181 12.40 2.43 -2.45
CA ASP A 181 13.54 3.35 -2.54
C ASP A 181 13.10 4.80 -2.41
N TRP A 182 11.97 5.15 -3.04
CA TRP A 182 11.37 6.47 -2.83
C TRP A 182 10.99 6.67 -1.36
N LEU A 183 10.37 5.68 -0.73
CA LEU A 183 9.92 5.77 0.65
C LEU A 183 11.10 5.94 1.62
N GLN A 184 12.17 5.16 1.42
CA GLN A 184 13.38 5.23 2.23
C GLN A 184 14.12 6.57 2.03
N THR A 185 14.22 7.03 0.78
CA THR A 185 14.82 8.34 0.47
C THR A 185 14.01 9.48 1.11
N MET A 186 12.68 9.37 1.04
CA MET A 186 11.78 10.35 1.64
C MET A 186 11.91 10.39 3.16
N GLU A 187 11.98 9.23 3.80
CA GLU A 187 12.18 9.10 5.25
C GLU A 187 13.49 9.77 5.70
N ASN A 188 14.61 9.45 5.04
CA ASN A 188 15.90 10.07 5.32
C ASN A 188 15.86 11.60 5.11
N ASN A 189 15.21 12.08 4.06
CA ASN A 189 15.09 13.51 3.79
C ASN A 189 14.26 14.23 4.86
N LEU A 190 13.20 13.60 5.38
CA LEU A 190 12.37 14.13 6.46
C LEU A 190 13.13 14.20 7.78
N GLU A 191 13.96 13.20 8.06
CA GLU A 191 14.83 13.15 9.24
C GLU A 191 15.90 14.24 9.20
N VAL A 192 16.62 14.37 8.08
CA VAL A 192 17.65 15.42 7.87
C VAL A 192 17.04 16.82 7.99
N ALA A 193 15.79 17.00 7.54
CA ALA A 193 15.10 18.28 7.63
C ALA A 193 14.50 18.59 9.02
N GLY A 194 14.55 17.64 9.98
CA GLY A 194 13.99 17.80 11.32
C GLY A 194 12.47 17.91 11.34
N VAL A 195 11.78 17.18 10.45
CA VAL A 195 10.32 17.20 10.36
C VAL A 195 9.71 16.31 11.46
N GLU A 196 8.72 16.85 12.17
CA GLU A 196 8.03 16.14 13.24
C GLU A 196 7.08 15.07 12.68
N GLU A 197 6.84 14.03 13.47
CA GLU A 197 6.07 12.84 13.08
C GLU A 197 4.65 13.17 12.55
N ASN A 198 4.02 14.21 13.10
CA ASN A 198 2.71 14.73 12.70
C ASN A 198 2.73 15.46 11.34
N GLU A 199 3.88 15.98 10.91
CA GLU A 199 4.06 16.75 9.67
C GLU A 199 4.59 15.88 8.53
N LYS A 200 5.27 14.76 8.82
CA LYS A 200 5.91 13.87 7.82
C LYS A 200 4.99 13.47 6.67
N VAL A 201 3.75 13.08 6.98
CA VAL A 201 2.76 12.66 5.96
C VAL A 201 2.38 13.83 5.04
N MET A 202 2.22 15.04 5.60
CA MET A 202 1.92 16.23 4.80
C MET A 202 3.06 16.54 3.82
N PHE A 203 4.29 16.46 4.31
CA PHE A 203 5.49 16.70 3.50
C PHE A 203 5.65 15.64 2.41
N ALA A 204 5.60 14.35 2.73
CA ALA A 204 5.76 13.29 1.74
C ALA A 204 4.67 13.30 0.67
N THR A 205 3.42 13.54 1.06
CA THR A 205 2.28 13.53 0.12
C THR A 205 2.30 14.70 -0.86
N HIS A 206 3.02 15.78 -0.54
CA HIS A 206 3.30 16.87 -1.47
C HIS A 206 4.12 16.40 -2.69
N TYR A 207 4.97 15.38 -2.52
CA TYR A 207 5.84 14.84 -3.56
C TYR A 207 5.24 13.62 -4.28
N LEU A 208 3.95 13.33 -4.04
CA LEU A 208 3.19 12.40 -4.86
C LEU A 208 2.60 13.12 -6.07
N ALA A 209 2.74 12.51 -7.24
CA ALA A 209 2.22 13.00 -8.51
C ALA A 209 1.39 11.92 -9.21
N GLY A 210 0.57 12.33 -10.20
CA GLY A 210 -0.14 11.42 -11.08
C GLY A 210 -0.92 10.31 -10.35
N PRO A 211 -0.76 9.02 -10.75
CA PRO A 211 -1.48 7.90 -10.14
C PRO A 211 -1.29 7.78 -8.61
N ALA A 212 -0.09 8.00 -8.09
CA ALA A 212 0.18 7.92 -6.66
C ALA A 212 -0.56 9.00 -5.85
N ARG A 213 -0.74 10.20 -6.42
CA ARG A 213 -1.54 11.26 -5.80
C ARG A 213 -3.03 10.90 -5.77
N ALA A 214 -3.56 10.32 -6.86
CA ALA A 214 -4.95 9.86 -6.92
C ALA A 214 -5.22 8.74 -5.87
N TRP A 215 -4.25 7.84 -5.69
CA TRP A 215 -4.28 6.87 -4.60
C TRP A 215 -4.33 7.55 -3.23
N TRP A 216 -3.48 8.54 -2.99
CA TRP A 216 -3.44 9.25 -1.70
C TRP A 216 -4.78 9.90 -1.35
N THR A 217 -5.43 10.58 -2.30
CA THR A 217 -6.76 11.18 -2.09
C THR A 217 -7.78 10.13 -1.66
N SER A 218 -7.74 8.94 -2.27
CA SER A 218 -8.60 7.81 -1.91
C SER A 218 -8.26 7.24 -0.53
N ALA A 219 -6.98 7.06 -0.23
CA ALA A 219 -6.49 6.57 1.07
C ALA A 219 -6.86 7.51 2.23
N ARG A 220 -6.81 8.83 1.98
CA ARG A 220 -7.21 9.88 2.94
C ARG A 220 -8.71 9.86 3.21
N ALA A 221 -9.52 9.72 2.17
CA ALA A 221 -10.98 9.63 2.30
C ALA A 221 -11.42 8.39 3.10
N LEU A 222 -10.74 7.26 2.93
CA LEU A 222 -10.99 6.03 3.69
C LEU A 222 -10.62 6.14 5.17
N ASN A 223 -9.74 7.08 5.53
CA ASN A 223 -9.32 7.33 6.90
C ASN A 223 -10.25 8.25 7.68
N ALA A 224 -11.44 8.58 7.14
CA ALA A 224 -12.49 9.33 7.82
C ALA A 224 -12.03 10.67 8.44
N GLY A 225 -11.00 11.30 7.86
CA GLY A 225 -10.44 12.56 8.36
C GLY A 225 -9.55 12.44 9.60
N GLN A 226 -9.24 11.23 10.07
CA GLN A 226 -8.24 11.02 11.12
C GLN A 226 -6.84 11.31 10.58
N MET A 227 -6.02 11.96 11.40
CA MET A 227 -4.60 12.16 11.10
C MET A 227 -3.93 10.79 10.97
N MET A 228 -3.40 10.52 9.77
CA MET A 228 -2.66 9.30 9.49
C MET A 228 -1.25 9.46 10.04
N THR A 229 -0.77 8.49 10.82
CA THR A 229 0.62 8.46 11.27
C THR A 229 1.54 8.16 10.09
N TRP A 230 2.84 8.51 10.20
CA TRP A 230 3.81 8.14 9.17
C TRP A 230 3.90 6.62 9.02
N ALA A 231 3.87 5.87 10.12
CA ALA A 231 3.85 4.40 10.10
C ALA A 231 2.66 3.83 9.31
N ASP A 232 1.45 4.35 9.54
CA ASP A 232 0.26 3.95 8.78
C ASP A 232 0.38 4.30 7.29
N PHE A 233 0.98 5.45 6.98
CA PHE A 233 1.25 5.87 5.61
C PHE A 233 2.20 4.89 4.93
N LYS A 234 3.35 4.57 5.55
CA LYS A 234 4.34 3.61 5.01
C LYS A 234 3.70 2.26 4.72
N LEU A 235 2.92 1.75 5.67
CA LEU A 235 2.23 0.46 5.52
C LEU A 235 1.25 0.45 4.35
N LYS A 236 0.41 1.49 4.24
CA LYS A 236 -0.59 1.60 3.16
C LYS A 236 0.07 1.83 1.80
N PHE A 237 1.12 2.64 1.78
CA PHE A 237 1.90 2.96 0.59
C PHE A 237 2.57 1.69 0.04
N SER A 238 3.34 0.99 0.88
CA SER A 238 4.01 -0.26 0.49
C SER A 238 2.99 -1.30 0.03
N LYS A 239 1.88 -1.50 0.74
CA LYS A 239 0.84 -2.47 0.33
C LYS A 239 0.21 -2.17 -1.04
N TYR A 240 0.05 -0.90 -1.38
CA TYR A 240 -0.59 -0.50 -2.65
C TYR A 240 0.40 -0.51 -3.81
N HIS A 241 1.62 -0.01 -3.58
CA HIS A 241 2.64 0.16 -4.61
C HIS A 241 3.57 -1.06 -4.78
N VAL A 242 3.63 -1.94 -3.77
CA VAL A 242 4.43 -3.17 -3.75
C VAL A 242 3.50 -4.37 -3.52
N PRO A 243 2.85 -4.90 -4.58
CA PRO A 243 1.92 -5.99 -4.43
C PRO A 243 2.63 -7.30 -4.01
N PRO A 244 2.02 -8.16 -3.17
CA PRO A 244 2.67 -9.40 -2.69
C PRO A 244 3.13 -10.35 -3.79
N GLY A 245 2.42 -10.39 -4.92
CA GLY A 245 2.81 -11.20 -6.07
C GLY A 245 4.12 -10.73 -6.71
N LEU A 246 4.43 -9.44 -6.62
CA LEU A 246 5.68 -8.87 -7.10
C LEU A 246 6.83 -9.23 -6.17
N ILE A 247 6.63 -9.15 -4.85
CA ILE A 247 7.60 -9.61 -3.85
C ILE A 247 7.91 -11.10 -4.06
N LYS A 248 6.87 -11.93 -4.26
CA LYS A 248 7.05 -13.35 -4.56
C LYS A 248 7.90 -13.55 -5.82
N LYS A 249 7.60 -12.82 -6.90
CA LYS A 249 8.38 -12.89 -8.15
C LYS A 249 9.85 -12.52 -7.91
N MET A 250 10.13 -11.44 -7.17
CA MET A 250 11.50 -11.03 -6.86
C MET A 250 12.25 -12.07 -6.01
N ARG A 251 11.55 -12.71 -5.08
CA ARG A 251 12.11 -13.82 -4.27
C ARG A 251 12.44 -15.04 -5.12
N ASP A 252 11.55 -15.41 -6.04
CA ASP A 252 11.79 -16.52 -6.96
C ASP A 252 13.00 -16.18 -7.88
N GLU A 253 13.08 -14.94 -8.38
CA GLU A 253 14.23 -14.46 -9.16
C GLU A 253 15.53 -14.48 -8.35
N PHE A 254 15.49 -14.14 -7.07
CA PHE A 254 16.66 -14.25 -6.17
C PHE A 254 17.12 -15.71 -6.01
N ARG A 255 16.19 -16.64 -5.81
CA ARG A 255 16.50 -18.07 -5.66
C ARG A 255 17.15 -18.66 -6.92
N GLU A 256 16.75 -18.16 -8.08
CA GLU A 256 17.29 -18.58 -9.37
C GLU A 256 18.54 -17.78 -9.80
N LEU A 257 18.93 -16.76 -9.04
CA LEU A 257 20.00 -15.85 -9.41
C LEU A 257 21.36 -16.56 -9.43
N LYS A 258 21.87 -16.79 -10.64
CA LYS A 258 23.22 -17.29 -10.91
C LYS A 258 23.98 -16.27 -11.74
N GLN A 259 25.28 -16.12 -11.51
CA GLN A 259 26.10 -15.17 -12.26
C GLN A 259 26.02 -15.40 -13.78
N GLY A 260 26.12 -16.65 -14.23
CA GLY A 260 25.98 -17.00 -15.64
C GLY A 260 26.94 -16.21 -16.54
N ARG A 261 26.39 -15.40 -17.45
CA ARG A 261 27.14 -14.53 -18.38
C ARG A 261 27.29 -13.09 -17.89
N MET A 262 26.75 -12.75 -16.72
CA MET A 262 26.85 -11.41 -16.15
C MET A 262 28.26 -11.16 -15.64
N SER A 263 28.70 -9.91 -15.73
CA SER A 263 29.90 -9.48 -15.02
C SER A 263 29.70 -9.61 -13.50
N VAL A 264 30.81 -9.68 -12.76
CA VAL A 264 30.77 -9.75 -11.29
C VAL A 264 30.04 -8.53 -10.69
N VAL A 265 30.20 -7.35 -11.31
CA VAL A 265 29.54 -6.11 -10.88
C VAL A 265 28.03 -6.21 -11.09
N GLU A 266 27.57 -6.62 -12.28
CA GLU A 266 26.14 -6.79 -12.57
C GLU A 266 25.49 -7.84 -11.68
N TYR A 267 26.17 -8.97 -11.43
CA TYR A 267 25.67 -9.99 -10.52
C TYR A 267 25.55 -9.48 -9.09
N ARG A 268 26.58 -8.79 -8.58
CA ARG A 268 26.56 -8.17 -7.25
C ARG A 268 25.39 -7.19 -7.13
N ASP A 269 25.20 -6.31 -8.10
CA ASP A 269 24.16 -5.27 -8.05
C ASP A 269 22.76 -5.91 -8.08
N ARG A 270 22.56 -6.96 -8.88
CA ARG A 270 21.32 -7.76 -8.86
C ARG A 270 21.13 -8.50 -7.54
N PHE A 271 22.18 -9.08 -6.97
CA PHE A 271 22.13 -9.78 -5.70
C PHE A 271 21.70 -8.82 -4.57
N LEU A 272 22.33 -7.65 -4.47
CA LEU A 272 21.99 -6.64 -3.46
C LEU A 272 20.54 -6.18 -3.62
N THR A 273 20.12 -5.93 -4.85
CA THR A 273 18.76 -5.52 -5.19
C THR A 273 17.72 -6.56 -4.78
N LEU A 274 17.91 -7.82 -5.18
CA LEU A 274 16.94 -8.90 -4.96
C LEU A 274 16.97 -9.45 -3.53
N SER A 275 18.11 -9.42 -2.83
CA SER A 275 18.25 -9.90 -1.46
C SER A 275 17.33 -9.17 -0.46
N ARG A 276 16.94 -7.92 -0.76
CA ARG A 276 15.96 -7.15 0.01
C ARG A 276 14.60 -7.85 0.11
N TYR A 277 14.26 -8.71 -0.86
CA TYR A 277 12.99 -9.44 -0.93
C TYR A 277 13.13 -10.94 -0.58
N ALA A 278 14.32 -11.37 -0.17
CA ALA A 278 14.61 -12.78 0.12
C ALA A 278 14.12 -13.25 1.51
N ARG A 279 13.66 -12.32 2.36
CA ARG A 279 13.08 -12.60 3.69
C ARG A 279 11.76 -13.37 3.62
#